data_AF-A0A3D5Z6K5-F1
#
_entry.id   AF-A0A3D5Z6K5-F1
#
_cell.length_a   1.000
_cell.length_b   1.000
_cell.length_c   1.000
_cell.angle_alpha   90.00
_cell.angle_beta   90.00
_cell.angle_gamma   90.00
#
_symmetry.space_group_name_H-M   'P 1'
#
loop_
_entity.id
_entity.type
_entity.pdbx_description
1 polymer ?
#
loop_
_entity_poly.entity_id
_entity_poly.type
_entity_poly.pdbx_seq_one_letter_code
_entity_poly.pdbx_strand_id
1 'polypeptide(L)'
;MPEKFKTAFNGYNKEDVNSFIRSVTKEYESMLERLKKSDAENEDLKKKLVEYQNLENTLRRSLLIAEESNKELRRVAKNESIQMVEEARRNASRIVNDALIKAERIEANADALKRRAIMYKRKIKQLLDEQNQMLDKFDDIEY
;
A
#
# COMPACT_ATOMS: atom_id res chain seq x y z
N MET A 1 73.63 19.62 -12.41
CA MET A 1 74.65 18.87 -13.19
C MET A 1 74.91 17.57 -12.46
N PRO A 2 74.89 16.40 -13.12
CA PRO A 2 75.19 15.15 -12.44
C PRO A 2 76.64 15.18 -11.93
N GLU A 3 76.90 14.51 -10.80
CA GLU A 3 78.26 14.33 -10.28
C GLU A 3 79.17 13.72 -11.35
N LYS A 4 80.38 14.27 -11.47
CA LYS A 4 81.36 13.76 -12.43
C LYS A 4 82.07 12.55 -11.84
N PHE A 5 82.01 11.42 -12.54
CA PHE A 5 82.77 10.22 -12.17
C PHE A 5 84.28 10.50 -12.18
N LYS A 6 85.00 9.90 -11.22
CA LYS A 6 86.47 9.92 -11.19
C LYS A 6 87.02 9.20 -12.43
N THR A 7 88.13 9.71 -12.98
CA THR A 7 88.74 9.18 -14.21
C THR A 7 89.92 8.28 -13.89
N ALA A 8 90.02 7.14 -14.58
CA ALA A 8 91.12 6.18 -14.45
C ALA A 8 91.76 5.90 -15.83
N PHE A 9 93.06 5.56 -15.83
CA PHE A 9 93.76 5.11 -17.04
C PHE A 9 93.16 3.75 -17.47
N ASN A 10 92.70 3.63 -18.73
CA ASN A 10 91.85 2.54 -19.27
C ASN A 10 90.36 2.50 -18.81
N GLY A 11 89.76 3.63 -18.44
CA GLY A 11 88.32 3.72 -18.17
C GLY A 11 87.44 3.76 -19.42
N TYR A 12 86.12 3.58 -19.24
CA TYR A 12 85.12 3.72 -20.30
C TYR A 12 85.12 5.12 -20.93
N ASN A 13 84.74 5.21 -22.21
CA ASN A 13 84.61 6.47 -22.91
C ASN A 13 83.58 7.38 -22.20
N LYS A 14 84.03 8.60 -21.86
CA LYS A 14 83.23 9.57 -21.10
C LYS A 14 81.98 10.02 -21.86
N GLU A 15 82.03 10.15 -23.19
CA GLU A 15 80.89 10.59 -24.00
C GLU A 15 79.80 9.52 -24.06
N ASP A 16 80.18 8.25 -24.25
CA ASP A 16 79.25 7.12 -24.24
C ASP A 16 78.58 6.95 -22.88
N VAL A 17 79.35 7.03 -21.78
CA VAL A 17 78.82 6.98 -20.41
C VAL A 17 77.85 8.14 -20.16
N ASN A 18 78.19 9.36 -20.57
CA ASN A 18 77.30 10.52 -20.40
C ASN A 18 76.03 10.42 -21.25
N SER A 19 76.11 9.82 -22.44
CA SER A 19 74.93 9.55 -23.29
C SER A 19 74.02 8.51 -22.66
N PHE A 20 74.59 7.42 -22.15
CA PHE A 20 73.86 6.38 -21.43
C PHE A 20 73.16 6.92 -20.17
N ILE A 21 73.88 7.68 -19.33
CA ILE A 21 73.31 8.32 -18.14
C ILE A 21 72.12 9.20 -18.52
N ARG A 22 72.23 10.01 -19.58
CA ARG A 22 71.11 10.84 -20.07
C ARG A 22 69.90 10.00 -20.51
N SER A 23 70.13 8.88 -21.21
CA SER A 23 69.06 7.97 -21.60
C SER A 23 68.36 7.35 -20.39
N VAL A 24 69.13 6.84 -19.43
CA VAL A 24 68.61 6.25 -18.19
C VAL A 24 67.85 7.27 -17.35
N THR A 25 68.37 8.50 -17.21
CA THR A 25 67.65 9.58 -16.51
C THR A 25 66.32 9.88 -17.17
N LYS A 26 66.27 9.97 -18.51
CA LYS A 26 65.03 10.24 -19.24
C LYS A 26 64.00 9.11 -19.08
N GLU A 27 64.43 7.85 -19.17
CA GLU A 27 63.54 6.71 -18.91
C GLU A 27 63.05 6.68 -17.47
N TYR A 28 63.92 6.98 -16.50
CA TYR A 28 63.57 7.03 -15.09
C TYR A 28 62.55 8.14 -14.80
N GLU A 29 62.75 9.34 -15.33
CA GLU A 29 61.79 10.45 -15.24
C GLU A 29 60.44 10.06 -15.84
N SER A 30 60.45 9.44 -17.03
CA SER A 30 59.22 8.94 -17.67
C SER A 30 58.52 7.88 -16.84
N MET A 31 59.26 6.95 -16.23
CA MET A 31 58.71 5.93 -15.35
C MET A 31 58.13 6.54 -14.08
N LEU A 32 58.78 7.55 -13.51
CA LEU A 32 58.33 8.25 -12.31
C LEU A 32 57.04 9.02 -12.57
N GLU A 33 56.90 9.63 -13.74
CA GLU A 33 55.69 10.32 -14.15
C GLU A 33 54.51 9.36 -14.39
N ARG A 34 54.78 8.20 -15.03
CA ARG A 34 53.77 7.14 -15.15
C ARG A 34 53.32 6.60 -13.79
N LEU A 35 54.26 6.40 -12.86
CA LEU A 35 53.95 5.93 -11.51
C LEU A 35 53.04 6.93 -10.78
N LYS A 36 53.40 8.22 -10.78
CA LYS A 36 52.56 9.28 -10.17
C LYS A 36 51.16 9.33 -10.77
N LYS A 37 51.03 9.19 -12.09
CA LYS A 37 49.73 9.16 -12.77
C LYS A 37 48.91 7.93 -12.34
N SER A 38 49.54 6.76 -12.30
CA SER A 38 48.89 5.51 -11.87
C SER A 38 48.45 5.57 -10.41
N ASP A 39 49.26 6.15 -9.53
CA ASP A 39 48.93 6.30 -8.10
C ASP A 39 47.74 7.25 -7.91
N ALA A 40 47.72 8.38 -8.64
CA ALA A 40 46.60 9.32 -8.61
C ALA A 40 45.29 8.68 -9.12
N GLU A 41 45.35 7.90 -10.21
CA GLU A 41 44.21 7.16 -10.72
C GLU A 41 43.74 6.08 -9.74
N ASN A 42 44.66 5.37 -9.09
CA ASN A 42 44.33 4.37 -8.07
C ASN A 42 43.63 5.00 -6.86
N GLU A 43 44.06 6.19 -6.44
CA GLU A 43 43.43 6.93 -5.35
C GLU A 43 42.01 7.40 -5.71
N ASP A 44 41.80 7.89 -6.93
CA ASP A 44 40.47 8.26 -7.44
C ASP A 44 39.53 7.06 -7.52
N LEU A 45 40.00 5.92 -8.05
CA LEU A 45 39.24 4.68 -8.11
C LEU A 45 38.86 4.15 -6.73
N LYS A 46 39.76 4.25 -5.75
CA LYS A 46 39.47 3.89 -4.34
C LYS A 46 38.39 4.79 -3.74
N LYS A 47 38.42 6.10 -4.00
CA LYS A 47 37.38 7.03 -3.53
C LYS A 47 36.01 6.67 -4.12
N LYS A 48 35.94 6.46 -5.43
CA LYS A 48 34.71 6.02 -6.12
C LYS A 48 34.19 4.70 -5.58
N LEU A 49 35.07 3.74 -5.29
CA LEU A 49 34.67 2.45 -4.72
C LEU A 49 33.97 2.63 -3.36
N VAL A 50 34.51 3.49 -2.50
CA VAL A 50 33.90 3.79 -1.20
C VAL A 50 32.53 4.46 -1.38
N GLU A 51 32.41 5.39 -2.32
CA GLU A 51 31.12 6.01 -2.66
C GLU A 51 30.08 4.98 -3.12
N TYR A 52 30.47 4.06 -4.01
CA TYR A 52 29.59 2.99 -4.47
C TYR A 52 29.19 2.03 -3.35
N GLN A 53 30.11 1.68 -2.45
CA GLN A 53 29.80 0.86 -1.27
C GLN A 53 28.79 1.55 -0.35
N ASN A 54 28.94 2.86 -0.13
CA ASN A 54 28.00 3.64 0.68
C ASN A 54 26.61 3.73 0.01
N LEU A 55 26.58 3.91 -1.31
CA LEU A 55 25.34 3.90 -2.08
C LEU A 55 24.66 2.53 -2.01
N GLU A 56 25.41 1.44 -2.19
CA GLU A 56 24.89 0.07 -2.09
C GLU A 56 24.29 -0.19 -0.70
N ASN A 57 24.97 0.21 0.37
CA ASN A 57 24.48 0.06 1.73
C ASN A 57 23.17 0.85 1.95
N THR A 58 23.09 2.06 1.42
CA THR A 58 21.88 2.90 1.51
C THR A 58 20.72 2.27 0.73
N LEU A 59 21.00 1.74 -0.47
CA LEU A 59 20.01 1.07 -1.29
C LEU A 59 19.49 -0.21 -0.63
N ARG A 60 20.39 -1.04 -0.07
CA ARG A 60 20.01 -2.26 0.68
C ARG A 60 19.13 -1.93 1.88
N ARG A 61 19.47 -0.88 2.64
CA ARG A 61 18.64 -0.43 3.77
C ARG A 61 17.26 0.05 3.31
N SER A 62 17.21 0.81 2.22
CA SER A 62 15.95 1.31 1.66
C SER A 62 15.07 0.17 1.14
N LEU A 63 15.68 -0.84 0.52
CA LEU A 63 14.98 -2.05 0.06
C LEU A 63 14.38 -2.83 1.23
N LEU A 64 15.13 -3.02 2.32
CA LEU A 64 14.65 -3.69 3.52
C LEU A 64 13.43 -2.97 4.12
N ILE A 65 13.52 -1.63 4.26
CA ILE A 65 12.41 -0.80 4.75
C ILE A 65 11.19 -0.93 3.82
N ALA A 66 11.41 -0.90 2.50
CA ALA A 66 10.34 -1.07 1.53
C ALA A 66 9.67 -2.46 1.63
N GLU A 67 10.44 -3.53 1.87
CA GLU A 67 9.90 -4.87 2.10
C GLU A 67 9.08 -4.96 3.39
N GLU A 68 9.60 -4.42 4.50
CA GLU A 68 8.90 -4.38 5.79
C GLU A 68 7.61 -3.57 5.68
N SER A 69 7.67 -2.39 5.06
CA SER A 69 6.50 -1.55 4.80
C SER A 69 5.46 -2.26 3.93
N ASN A 70 5.88 -2.96 2.87
CA ASN A 70 4.98 -3.76 2.04
C ASN A 70 4.33 -4.91 2.81
N LYS A 71 5.07 -5.61 3.67
CA LYS A 71 4.52 -6.68 4.52
C LYS A 71 3.49 -6.12 5.49
N GLU A 72 3.79 -4.99 6.12
CA GLU A 72 2.88 -4.35 7.05
C GLU A 72 1.63 -3.82 6.35
N LEU A 73 1.78 -3.19 5.18
CA LEU A 73 0.66 -2.73 4.37
C LEU A 73 -0.27 -3.89 3.97
N ARG A 74 0.30 -5.03 3.54
CA ARG A 74 -0.49 -6.24 3.23
C ARG A 74 -1.23 -6.77 4.45
N ARG A 75 -0.60 -6.74 5.64
CA ARG A 75 -1.21 -7.18 6.90
C ARG A 75 -2.38 -6.28 7.28
N VAL A 76 -2.19 -4.96 7.23
CA VAL A 76 -3.22 -3.97 7.55
C VAL A 76 -4.39 -4.09 6.57
N ALA A 77 -4.12 -4.09 5.26
CA ALA A 77 -5.17 -4.22 4.24
C ALA A 77 -5.98 -5.51 4.38
N LYS A 78 -5.34 -6.63 4.73
CA LYS A 78 -6.04 -7.89 4.98
C LYS A 78 -6.94 -7.81 6.20
N ASN A 79 -6.45 -7.24 7.31
CA ASN A 79 -7.23 -7.10 8.53
C ASN A 79 -8.41 -6.14 8.34
N GLU A 80 -8.19 -5.02 7.66
CA GLU A 80 -9.22 -4.03 7.34
C GLU A 80 -10.28 -4.63 6.42
N SER A 81 -9.88 -5.40 5.41
CA SER A 81 -10.83 -6.13 4.55
C SER A 81 -11.71 -7.10 5.34
N ILE A 82 -11.14 -7.85 6.29
CA ILE A 82 -11.91 -8.74 7.16
C ILE A 82 -12.88 -7.93 8.02
N GLN A 83 -12.42 -6.83 8.63
CA GLN A 83 -13.27 -5.96 9.45
C GLN A 83 -14.43 -5.36 8.66
N MET A 84 -14.17 -4.88 7.44
CA MET A 84 -15.20 -4.36 6.54
C MET A 84 -16.26 -5.40 6.21
N VAL A 85 -15.85 -6.64 5.90
CA VAL A 85 -16.80 -7.72 5.60
C VAL A 85 -17.65 -8.07 6.83
N GLU A 86 -17.04 -8.15 8.01
CA GLU A 86 -17.76 -8.44 9.24
C GLU A 86 -18.72 -7.31 9.66
N GLU A 87 -18.33 -6.05 9.45
CA GLU A 87 -19.22 -4.91 9.64
C GLU A 87 -20.39 -4.91 8.66
N ALA A 88 -20.12 -5.16 7.37
CA ALA A 88 -21.16 -5.26 6.35
C ALA A 88 -22.16 -6.38 6.68
N ARG A 89 -21.67 -7.54 7.15
CA ARG A 89 -22.51 -8.66 7.61
C ARG A 89 -23.39 -8.27 8.80
N ARG A 90 -22.82 -7.61 9.81
CA ARG A 90 -23.59 -7.13 10.98
C ARG A 90 -24.68 -6.14 10.57
N ASN A 91 -24.34 -5.19 9.70
CA ASN A 91 -25.29 -4.20 9.19
C ASN A 91 -26.42 -4.85 8.38
N ALA A 92 -26.08 -5.80 7.50
CA ALA A 92 -27.07 -6.54 6.73
C ALA A 92 -28.02 -7.32 7.65
N SER A 93 -27.49 -8.06 8.63
CA SER A 93 -28.32 -8.79 9.60
C SER A 93 -29.25 -7.85 10.38
N ARG A 94 -28.78 -6.66 10.76
CA ARG A 94 -29.61 -5.66 11.44
C ARG A 94 -30.75 -5.16 10.54
N ILE A 95 -30.45 -4.82 9.29
CA ILE A 95 -31.46 -4.37 8.32
C ILE A 95 -32.53 -5.45 8.10
N VAL A 96 -32.11 -6.71 7.94
CA VAL A 96 -33.04 -7.84 7.76
C VAL A 96 -33.93 -8.00 8.99
N ASN A 97 -33.35 -7.95 10.19
CA ASN A 97 -34.11 -8.07 11.42
C ASN A 97 -35.12 -6.93 11.59
N ASP A 98 -34.72 -5.69 11.34
CA ASP A 98 -35.60 -4.52 11.41
C ASP A 98 -36.75 -4.63 10.39
N ALA A 99 -36.45 -5.13 9.19
CA ALA A 99 -37.45 -5.36 8.15
C ALA A 99 -38.45 -6.46 8.54
N LEU A 100 -37.98 -7.56 9.14
CA LEU A 100 -38.83 -8.64 9.64
C LEU A 100 -39.78 -8.15 10.74
N ILE A 101 -39.26 -7.44 11.75
CA ILE A 101 -40.08 -6.85 12.82
C ILE A 101 -41.15 -5.91 12.25
N LYS A 102 -40.77 -5.10 11.25
CA LYS A 102 -41.73 -4.20 10.57
C LYS A 102 -42.79 -4.97 9.81
N ALA A 103 -42.42 -6.06 9.12
CA ALA A 103 -43.35 -6.91 8.39
C ALA A 103 -44.36 -7.58 9.33
N GLU A 104 -43.89 -8.18 10.43
CA GLU A 104 -44.75 -8.78 11.45
C GLU A 104 -45.74 -7.76 12.03
N ARG A 105 -45.28 -6.54 12.29
CA ARG A 105 -46.17 -5.46 12.78
C ARG A 105 -47.23 -5.07 11.76
N ILE A 106 -46.87 -4.99 10.47
CA ILE A 106 -47.82 -4.68 9.40
C ILE A 106 -48.85 -5.80 9.27
N GLU A 107 -48.42 -7.06 9.30
CA GLU A 107 -49.30 -8.22 9.24
C GLU A 107 -50.29 -8.23 10.41
N ALA A 108 -49.81 -8.03 11.65
CA ALA A 108 -50.67 -7.93 12.83
C ALA A 108 -51.69 -6.79 12.71
N ASN A 109 -51.28 -5.64 12.19
CA ASN A 109 -52.19 -4.51 11.95
C ASN A 109 -53.24 -4.83 10.87
N ALA A 110 -52.86 -5.52 9.80
CA ALA A 110 -53.76 -5.92 8.72
C ALA A 110 -54.82 -6.91 9.24
N ASP A 111 -54.41 -7.88 10.05
CA ASP A 111 -55.31 -8.83 10.69
C ASP A 111 -56.28 -8.15 11.66
N ALA A 112 -55.79 -7.22 12.47
CA ALA A 112 -56.63 -6.41 13.35
C ALA A 112 -57.66 -5.59 12.56
N LEU A 113 -57.25 -4.97 11.44
CA LEU A 113 -58.13 -4.21 10.57
C LEU A 113 -59.20 -5.11 9.94
N LYS A 114 -58.83 -6.30 9.46
CA LYS A 114 -59.75 -7.30 8.89
C LYS A 114 -60.80 -7.72 9.92
N ARG A 115 -60.40 -8.00 11.16
CA ARG A 115 -61.33 -8.33 12.25
C ARG A 115 -62.30 -7.17 12.55
N ARG A 116 -61.80 -5.94 12.60
CA ARG A 116 -62.64 -4.74 12.77
C ARG A 116 -63.64 -4.59 11.63
N ALA A 117 -63.22 -4.75 10.38
CA ALA A 117 -64.10 -4.67 9.21
C ALA A 117 -65.21 -5.72 9.27
N ILE A 118 -64.90 -6.96 9.66
CA ILE A 118 -65.90 -8.02 9.85
C ILE A 118 -66.90 -7.64 10.95
N MET A 119 -66.43 -7.12 12.10
CA MET A 119 -67.33 -6.67 13.18
C MET A 119 -68.23 -5.52 12.74
N TYR A 120 -67.68 -4.51 12.05
CA TYR A 120 -68.47 -3.41 11.50
C TYR A 120 -69.54 -3.90 10.52
N LYS A 121 -69.18 -4.81 9.60
CA LYS A 121 -70.14 -5.42 8.68
C LYS A 121 -71.28 -6.13 9.42
N ARG A 122 -70.97 -6.89 10.47
CA ARG A 122 -71.99 -7.56 11.31
C ARG A 122 -72.90 -6.55 12.01
N LYS A 123 -72.33 -5.49 12.58
CA LYS A 123 -73.08 -4.43 13.26
C LYS A 123 -74.03 -3.70 12.29
N ILE A 124 -73.59 -3.41 11.07
CA ILE A 124 -74.44 -2.80 10.05
C ILE A 124 -75.59 -3.73 9.67
N LYS A 125 -75.32 -5.02 9.45
CA LYS A 125 -76.38 -6.00 9.17
C LYS A 125 -77.43 -6.05 10.28
N GLN A 126 -76.97 -6.13 11.52
CA GLN A 126 -77.86 -6.15 12.68
C GLN A 126 -78.73 -4.88 12.73
N LEU A 127 -78.15 -3.70 12.51
CA LEU A 127 -78.91 -2.45 12.45
C LEU A 127 -79.96 -2.47 11.33
N LEU A 128 -79.62 -2.99 10.14
CA LEU A 128 -80.58 -3.11 9.03
C LEU A 128 -81.72 -4.07 9.36
N ASP A 129 -81.40 -5.23 9.98
CA ASP A 129 -82.41 -6.20 10.40
C ASP A 129 -83.35 -5.59 11.47
N GLU A 130 -82.80 -4.83 12.43
CA GLU A 130 -83.58 -4.09 13.43
C GLU A 130 -84.50 -3.04 12.78
N GLN A 131 -84.03 -2.30 11.77
CA GLN A 131 -84.84 -1.31 11.05
C GLN A 131 -85.95 -1.98 10.22
N ASN A 132 -85.67 -3.10 9.55
CA ASN A 132 -86.66 -3.85 8.79
C ASN A 132 -87.76 -4.40 9.71
N GLN A 133 -87.40 -4.96 10.86
CA GLN A 133 -88.39 -5.42 11.86
C GLN A 133 -89.28 -4.30 12.39
N MET A 134 -88.79 -3.06 12.43
CA MET A 134 -89.63 -1.91 12.77
C MET A 134 -90.61 -1.58 11.63
N LEU A 135 -90.16 -1.62 10.37
CA LEU A 135 -91.01 -1.39 9.20
C LEU A 135 -92.10 -2.44 9.06
N ASP A 136 -91.78 -3.73 9.21
CA ASP A 136 -92.77 -4.82 9.17
C ASP A 136 -93.90 -4.60 10.19
N LYS A 137 -93.56 -4.10 11.39
CA LYS A 137 -94.56 -3.74 12.42
C LYS A 137 -95.42 -2.53 12.05
N PHE A 138 -94.95 -1.61 11.20
CA PHE A 138 -95.78 -0.51 10.70
C PHE A 138 -96.75 -1.00 9.62
N ASP A 139 -96.32 -1.90 8.75
CA ASP A 139 -97.17 -2.49 7.71
C ASP A 139 -98.31 -3.34 8.34
N ASP A 140 -98.04 -4.01 9.45
CA ASP A 140 -99.05 -4.74 10.24
C ASP A 140 -100.10 -3.82 10.94
N ILE A 141 -99.88 -2.50 10.98
CA ILE A 141 -100.80 -1.53 11.60
C ILE A 141 -101.81 -0.98 10.56
N GLU A 142 -101.60 -1.20 9.26
CA GLU A 142 -102.48 -0.71 8.18
C GLU A 142 -103.56 -1.71 7.71
N TYR A 143 -103.98 -2.67 8.54
CA TYR A 143 -105.20 -3.48 8.33
C TYR A 143 -106.12 -3.50 9.55
#